data_AF-A0A151SQR9-F1
#
_entry.id   AF-A0A151SQR9-F1
#
_cell.length_a   1.000
_cell.length_b   1.000
_cell.length_c   1.000
_cell.angle_alpha   90.00
_cell.angle_beta   90.00
_cell.angle_gamma   90.00
#
_symmetry.space_group_name_H-M   'P 1'
#
loop_
_entity.id
_entity.type
_entity.pdbx_description
1 polymer ?
#
loop_
_entity_poly.entity_id
_entity_poly.type
_entity_poly.pdbx_seq_one_letter_code
_entity_poly.pdbx_strand_id
1 'polypeptide(L)' 'MILLDVQIGSVKRTTIFIVTPSKANFNVLLGREWIHGVGVVPSTVHQKIFFWNDDEGLEMLDADQK' A
#
# COMPACT_ATOMS: atom_id res chain seq x y z
N MET A 1 -14.43 -10.15 8.30
CA MET A 1 -13.60 -8.93 8.16
C MET A 1 -12.52 -9.01 9.22
N ILE A 2 -11.28 -8.63 8.90
CA ILE A 2 -10.14 -8.67 9.83
C ILE A 2 -9.42 -7.32 9.83
N LEU A 3 -8.84 -6.93 10.96
CA LEU A 3 -7.97 -5.77 11.06
C LEU A 3 -6.52 -6.23 10.91
N LEU A 4 -5.79 -5.63 9.99
CA LEU A 4 -4.35 -5.86 9.82
C LEU A 4 -3.63 -4.53 9.71
N ASP A 5 -2.43 -4.47 10.27
CA ASP A 5 -1.54 -3.37 10.04
C ASP A 5 -0.84 -3.53 8.69
N VAL A 6 -1.02 -2.55 7.81
CA VAL A 6 -0.30 -2.46 6.54
C VAL A 6 0.85 -1.47 6.73
N GLN A 7 2.06 -1.90 6.40
CA GLN A 7 3.25 -1.06 6.45
C GLN A 7 3.81 -0.85 5.04
N ILE A 8 4.07 0.42 4.69
CA ILE A 8 4.77 0.81 3.47
C ILE A 8 5.89 1.77 3.89
N GLY A 9 7.14 1.33 3.73
CA GLY A 9 8.31 2.08 4.21
C GLY A 9 8.21 2.33 5.71
N SER A 10 8.30 3.59 6.12
CA SER A 10 8.11 4.05 7.51
C SER A 10 6.64 4.17 7.94
N VAL A 11 5.69 4.23 7.00
CA VAL A 11 4.27 4.49 7.29
C VAL A 11 3.54 3.19 7.64
N LYS A 12 2.77 3.23 8.72
CA LYS A 12 1.98 2.08 9.19
C LYS A 12 0.51 2.47 9.41
N ARG A 13 -0.43 1.70 8.85
CA ARG A 13 -1.87 1.97 8.92
C ARG A 13 -2.69 0.71 9.18
N THR A 14 -3.47 0.72 10.26
CA THR A 14 -4.43 -0.34 10.55
C THR A 14 -5.60 -0.27 9.56
N THR A 15 -5.83 -1.36 8.83
CA THR A 15 -6.79 -1.44 7.71
C THR A 15 -7.74 -2.62 7.90
N ILE A 16 -9.02 -2.41 7.60
CA ILE A 16 -10.01 -3.49 7.59
C ILE A 16 -9.97 -4.20 6.24
N PHE A 17 -9.78 -5.52 6.27
CA PHE A 17 -9.84 -6.39 5.10
C PHE A 17 -11.08 -7.27 5.10
N ILE A 18 -11.60 -7.50 3.91
CA ILE A 18 -12.55 -8.57 3.62
C ILE A 18 -11.73 -9.80 3.21
N VAL A 19 -12.00 -10.94 3.83
CA VAL A 19 -11.32 -12.20 3.53
C VAL A 19 -12.26 -13.05 2.69
N THR A 20 -11.81 -13.44 1.50
CA THR A 20 -12.56 -14.27 0.56
C THR A 20 -11.68 -15.42 0.11
N PRO A 21 -12.15 -16.68 0.17
CA PRO A 21 -11.40 -17.81 -0.38
C PRO A 21 -11.23 -17.63 -1.89
N SER A 22 -9.99 -17.64 -2.37
CA SER A 22 -9.66 -17.44 -3.80
C SER A 22 -8.40 -18.19 -4.18
N LYS A 23 -8.31 -18.60 -5.45
CA LYS A 23 -7.08 -19.14 -6.09
C LYS A 23 -6.33 -18.04 -6.84
N ALA A 24 -6.28 -16.84 -6.27
CA ALA A 24 -5.62 -15.68 -6.90
C ALA A 24 -4.10 -15.77 -6.78
N ASN A 25 -3.38 -15.11 -7.71
CA ASN A 25 -1.92 -14.97 -7.66
C ASN A 25 -1.46 -13.82 -6.74
N PHE A 26 -2.30 -13.40 -5.79
CA PHE A 26 -2.01 -12.35 -4.82
C PHE A 26 -2.70 -12.65 -3.48
N ASN A 27 -2.14 -12.12 -2.39
CA ASN A 27 -2.68 -12.29 -1.04
C ASN A 27 -3.55 -11.11 -0.59
N VAL A 28 -3.27 -9.90 -1.10
CA VAL A 28 -3.90 -8.65 -0.66
C VAL A 28 -4.14 -7.75 -1.87
N LEU A 29 -5.29 -7.07 -1.89
CA LEU A 29 -5.59 -5.98 -2.82
C LEU A 29 -5.84 -4.70 -2.03
N LEU A 30 -5.04 -3.67 -2.29
CA LEU A 30 -5.23 -2.33 -1.74
C LEU A 30 -5.92 -1.47 -2.81
N GLY A 31 -7.19 -1.18 -2.55
CA GLY A 31 -8.00 -0.38 -3.47
C GLY A 31 -7.67 1.11 -3.40
N ARG A 32 -8.37 1.88 -4.25
CA ARG A 32 -8.26 3.34 -4.32
C ARG A 32 -8.42 4.02 -2.97
N GLU A 33 -9.43 3.65 -2.19
CA GLU A 33 -9.70 4.25 -0.88
C GLU A 33 -8.49 4.16 0.06
N TRP A 34 -7.81 3.01 0.04
CA TRP A 34 -6.60 2.83 0.84
C TRP A 34 -5.45 3.69 0.30
N ILE A 35 -5.19 3.63 -1.01
CA ILE A 35 -4.11 4.38 -1.68
C ILE A 35 -4.25 5.89 -1.42
N HIS A 36 -5.45 6.44 -1.61
CA HIS A 36 -5.73 7.85 -1.37
C HIS A 36 -5.68 8.21 0.13
N GLY A 37 -6.20 7.34 1.00
CA GLY A 37 -6.21 7.56 2.44
C GLY A 37 -4.81 7.66 3.06
N VAL A 38 -3.82 7.00 2.44
CA VAL A 38 -2.41 7.06 2.87
C VAL A 38 -1.60 8.08 2.04
N GLY A 39 -2.21 8.74 1.05
CA GLY A 39 -1.51 9.72 0.20
C GLY A 39 -0.48 9.09 -0.73
N VAL A 40 -0.67 7.81 -1.09
CA VAL A 40 0.23 7.07 -1.97
C VAL A 40 0.01 7.47 -3.44
N VAL A 41 1.09 7.72 -4.16
CA VAL A 41 1.10 8.03 -5.60
C VAL A 41 1.93 6.98 -6.36
N PRO A 42 1.29 6.06 -7.10
CA PRO A 42 2.00 5.10 -7.94
C PRO A 42 2.44 5.72 -9.28
N SER A 43 3.66 5.43 -9.72
CA SER A 43 4.16 5.73 -11.05
C SER A 43 4.42 4.43 -11.81
N THR A 44 3.56 4.13 -12.78
CA THR A 44 3.72 2.96 -13.66
C THR A 44 4.90 3.11 -14.63
N VAL A 45 5.22 4.34 -15.03
CA VAL A 45 6.35 4.61 -15.93
C VAL A 45 7.68 4.24 -15.27
N HIS A 46 7.84 4.58 -14.00
CA HIS A 46 9.09 4.36 -13.26
C HIS A 46 9.05 3.13 -12.37
N GLN A 47 7.92 2.41 -12.31
CA GLN A 47 7.66 1.30 -11.39
C GLN A 47 8.00 1.67 -9.94
N LYS A 48 7.45 2.80 -9.47
CA LYS A 48 7.74 3.38 -8.16
C LYS A 48 6.47 3.79 -7.43
N ILE A 49 6.57 3.81 -6.12
CA ILE A 49 5.52 4.24 -5.21
C ILE A 49 6.08 5.40 -4.39
N PHE A 50 5.39 6.53 -4.41
CA PHE A 50 5.72 7.73 -3.63
C PHE A 50 4.68 7.92 -2.53
N PHE A 51 5.09 8.34 -1.35
CA PHE A 51 4.18 8.65 -0.23
C PHE A 51 4.85 9.59 0.75
N TRP A 52 4.04 10.28 1.54
CA TRP A 52 4.51 11.13 2.63
C TRP A 52 4.57 10.30 3.91
N ASN A 53 5.67 10.39 4.63
CA ASN A 53 5.78 9.80 5.96
C ASN A 53 5.14 10.68 7.03
N ASP A 54 5.09 10.18 8.26
CA ASP A 54 4.44 10.88 9.37
C ASP A 54 5.17 12.19 9.75
N ASP A 55 6.43 12.36 9.33
CA ASP A 55 7.25 13.58 9.50
C ASP A 55 7.19 14.49 8.25
N GLU A 56 6.20 14.30 7.37
CA GLU A 56 6.02 15.04 6.10
C GLU A 56 7.19 14.89 5.09
N GLY A 57 8.07 13.92 5.30
CA GLY A 57 9.13 13.54 4.37
C GLY A 57 8.60 12.72 3.20
N LEU A 58 9.07 13.01 1.99
CA LEU A 58 8.76 12.20 0.80
C LEU A 58 9.60 10.92 0.81
N GLU A 59 8.93 9.77 0.83
CA GLU A 59 9.54 8.45 0.64
C GLU A 59 9.19 7.86 -0.72
N MET A 60 10.12 7.07 -1.24
CA MET A 60 10.01 6.40 -2.52
C MET A 60 10.43 4.94 -2.35
N LEU A 61 9.58 4.04 -2.82
CA LEU A 61 9.86 2.61 -2.91
C LEU A 61 9.78 2.15 -4.37
N ASP A 62 10.61 1.18 -4.74
CA ASP A 62 10.45 0.46 -6.00
C ASP A 62 9.22 -0.47 -5.88
N ALA A 63 8.35 -0.45 -6.88
CA ALA A 63 7.10 -1.21 -6.89
C ALA A 63 7.34 -2.71 -7.15
N ASP A 64 8.35 -3.03 -7.95
CA ASP A 64 8.80 -4.39 -8.22
C ASP A 64 10.18 -4.60 -7.58
N GLN A 65 10.26 -5.48 -6.59
CA GLN A 65 11.54 -6.05 -6.17
C GLN A 65 11.85 -7.24 -7.07
N LYS A 66 12.97 -7.15 -7.81
CA LYS A 66 13.55 -8.28 -8.55
C LYS A 66 14.11 -9.34 -7.61
#